data_AF-A0A2V7H136-F1
#
_entry.id   AF-A0A2V7H136-F1
#
_cell.length_a   1.000
_cell.length_b   1.000
_cell.length_c   1.000
_cell.angle_alpha   90.00
_cell.angle_beta   90.00
_cell.angle_gamma   90.00
#
_symmetry.space_group_name_H-M   'P 1'
#
loop_
_entity.id
_entity.type
_entity.pdbx_description
1 polymer ?
#
loop_
_entity_poly.entity_id
_entity_poly.type
_entity_poly.pdbx_seq_one_letter_code
_entity_poly.pdbx_strand_id
1 'polypeptide(L)' 'RSLTIGHEVIVPVTKGALDVGPWQRVFYGEWDGRRKKRVIVKVLGE' A
#
# COMPACT_ATOMS: atom_id res chain seq x y z
N ARG A 1 -18.17 -0.97 -2.35
CA ARG A 1 -17.30 -0.79 -3.54
C ARG A 1 -15.82 -1.14 -3.32
N SER A 2 -15.35 -1.40 -2.08
CA SER A 2 -13.91 -1.68 -1.81
C SER A 2 -13.46 -3.13 -2.05
N LEU A 3 -14.36 -4.10 -2.18
CA LEU A 3 -14.01 -5.53 -2.16
C LEU A 3 -13.19 -6.00 -3.37
N THR A 4 -13.25 -5.29 -4.50
CA THR A 4 -12.59 -5.72 -5.75
C THR A 4 -11.10 -5.36 -5.81
N ILE A 5 -10.67 -4.29 -5.13
CA ILE A 5 -9.30 -3.75 -5.23
C ILE A 5 -8.38 -4.28 -4.12
N GLY A 6 -8.95 -4.89 -3.08
CA GLY A 6 -8.20 -5.30 -1.88
C GLY A 6 -7.94 -4.11 -0.95
N HIS A 7 -7.65 -4.40 0.32
CA HIS A 7 -7.42 -3.38 1.36
C HIS A 7 -5.95 -3.27 1.80
N GLU A 8 -5.09 -4.17 1.32
CA GLU A 8 -3.67 -4.23 1.66
C GLU A 8 -2.84 -4.80 0.50
N VAL A 9 -1.53 -4.55 0.56
CA VAL A 9 -0.54 -5.12 -0.35
C VAL A 9 0.76 -5.36 0.42
N ILE A 10 1.46 -6.44 0.07
CA ILE A 10 2.79 -6.76 0.62
C ILE A 10 3.83 -6.30 -0.41
N VAL A 11 4.82 -5.53 0.04
CA VAL A 11 5.91 -5.04 -0.81
C VAL A 11 7.25 -5.48 -0.19
N PRO A 12 8.12 -6.17 -0.94
CA PRO A 12 9.44 -6.54 -0.46
C PRO A 12 10.35 -5.31 -0.29
N VAL A 13 11.29 -5.42 0.65
CA VAL A 13 12.33 -4.41 0.89
C VAL A 13 13.68 -5.04 0.59
N THR A 14 14.39 -4.49 -0.39
CA THR A 14 15.71 -4.98 -0.82
C THR A 14 16.72 -3.85 -0.64
N LYS A 15 17.79 -4.07 0.13
CA LYS A 15 18.84 -3.07 0.42
C LYS A 15 18.28 -1.74 0.95
N GLY A 16 17.25 -1.80 1.81
CA GLY A 16 16.62 -0.63 2.43
C GLY A 16 15.67 0.16 1.52
N ALA A 17 15.38 -0.31 0.30
CA ALA A 17 14.43 0.31 -0.61
C ALA A 17 13.24 -0.62 -0.91
N LEU A 18 12.07 -0.02 -1.17
CA LEU A 18 10.92 -0.78 -1.68
C LEU A 18 11.27 -1.35 -3.05
N ASP A 19 11.17 -2.67 -3.18
CA ASP A 19 11.52 -3.39 -4.40
C ASP A 19 10.29 -3.44 -5.32
N VAL A 20 10.10 -2.33 -6.04
CA VAL A 20 9.02 -2.13 -7.00
C VAL A 20 9.58 -2.04 -8.42
N GLY A 21 8.90 -2.68 -9.36
CA GLY A 21 9.22 -2.61 -10.78
C GLY A 21 9.02 -1.19 -11.36
N PRO A 22 9.52 -0.94 -12.59
CA PRO A 22 9.56 0.40 -13.20
C PRO A 22 8.20 1.09 -13.35
N TRP A 23 7.10 0.32 -13.34
CA TRP A 23 5.73 0.80 -13.50
C TRP A 23 4.85 0.54 -12.29
N GLN A 24 5.38 -0.09 -11.24
CA GLN A 24 4.61 -0.40 -10.04
C GLN A 24 4.58 0.79 -9.10
N ARG A 25 3.39 1.08 -8.55
CA ARG A 25 3.20 2.10 -7.52
C ARG A 25 2.12 1.66 -6.54
N VAL A 26 2.29 2.01 -5.27
CA VAL A 26 1.28 1.79 -4.23
C VAL A 26 0.42 3.05 -4.12
N PHE A 27 -0.89 2.86 -4.25
CA PHE A 27 -1.87 3.94 -4.15
C PHE A 27 -2.79 3.73 -2.96
N TYR A 28 -3.12 4.82 -2.27
CA TYR A 28 -4.28 4.83 -1.39
C TYR A 28 -5.53 5.06 -2.23
N GLY A 29 -6.33 4.01 -2.39
CA GLY A 29 -7.62 4.12 -3.06
C GLY A 29 -8.70 4.61 -2.09
N GLU A 30 -9.35 5.73 -2.42
CA GLU A 30 -10.48 6.29 -1.68
C GLU A 30 -11.77 6.20 -2.50
N TRP A 31 -12.88 5.84 -1.86
CA TRP A 31 -14.18 5.65 -2.53
C TRP A 31 -15.35 6.36 -1.85
N ASP A 32 -15.16 6.92 -0.66
CA ASP A 32 -16.21 7.59 0.11
C ASP A 32 -15.59 8.64 1.02
N GLY A 33 -15.05 9.70 0.40
CA GLY A 33 -14.20 10.70 1.04
C GLY A 33 -14.88 11.53 2.14
N ARG A 34 -14.43 12.79 2.33
CA ARG A 34 -14.96 13.73 3.33
C ARG A 34 -14.91 13.26 4.79
N ARG A 35 -14.16 12.19 5.08
CA ARG A 35 -13.87 11.72 6.44
C ARG A 35 -12.39 11.37 6.58
N LYS A 36 -11.86 11.51 7.79
CA LYS A 36 -10.48 11.12 8.10
C LYS A 36 -10.35 9.59 8.02
N LYS A 37 -9.40 9.10 7.22
CA LYS A 37 -9.05 7.69 7.08
C LYS A 37 -7.53 7.53 7.23
N ARG A 38 -7.10 6.32 7.55
CA ARG A 38 -5.72 6.01 7.90
C ARG A 38 -5.24 4.81 7.07
N VAL A 39 -3.96 4.84 6.73
CA VAL A 39 -3.20 3.71 6.19
C VAL A 39 -2.20 3.29 7.26
N ILE A 40 -2.00 1.98 7.43
CA ILE A 40 -1.00 1.43 8.34
C ILE A 40 0.13 0.87 7.48
N VAL A 41 1.37 1.22 7.81
CA VAL A 41 2.57 0.62 7.22
C VAL A 41 3.28 -0.13 8.32
N LYS A 42 3.51 -1.43 8.10
CA LYS A 42 4.24 -2.29 9.03
C LYS A 42 5.37 -2.97 8.27
N VAL A 43 6.58 -2.83 8.80
CA VAL A 43 7.79 -3.45 8.24
C VAL A 43 8.23 -4.54 9.18
N LEU A 44 8.64 -5.68 8.62
CA LEU A 44 9.15 -6.84 9.33
C LEU A 44 10.40 -7.30 8.59
N GLY A 45 11.48 -7.57 9.32
CA GLY A 45 12.79 -7.94 8.75
C GLY A 45 13.91 -7.70 9.75
N GLU A 46 15.12 -8.09 9.37
CA GLU A 46 16.37 -7.80 10.08
C GLU A 46 17.07 -6.58 9.48
#